data_AF-A0A2G4T7B9-F1
#
_entry.id   AF-A0A2G4T7B9-F1
#
_cell.length_a   1.000
_cell.length_b   1.000
_cell.length_c   1.000
_cell.angle_alpha   90.00
_cell.angle_beta   90.00
_cell.angle_gamma   90.00
#
_symmetry.space_group_name_H-M   'P 1'
#
loop_
_entity.id
_entity.type
_entity.pdbx_description
1 polymer ?
#
loop_
_entity_poly.entity_id
_entity_poly.type
_entity_poly.pdbx_seq_one_letter_code
_entity_poly.pdbx_strand_id
1 'polypeptide(L)'
;MTEHKDKQILELPLDLILNISKYLSFSDLWYLSTSSQHCKKLGHRIIWHKYHIDLSKPQLNGFSHLIYGALAYLTQHCHPTIDSSIVQSVSNRLAVEIYDRSPLKNWEPSLDFLLDKTLGIVVDHVFLDAELDTIPYTKEFQPTKMGQLISLFLNTLYPTLTALFDDTELTSKIHHRILMNHIKRHLHTTSTRYHQFIRKKFLSISSTLVFSLRTHFRILVRFIGTLVQTDLLSVQDLDTLIRQQIHYFSYHKDDHKRKRVKLNGNNNNNDQQLLQLEEIEFQMEIFLDLTRAVFLLQQHTTNDLKTVSNMLQSTVSTLISTKKSNYSTSI
;
A
#
# COMPACT_ATOMS: atom_id res chain seq x y z
N MET A 1 32.55 -31.89 -32.16
CA MET A 1 31.69 -31.64 -30.99
C MET A 1 31.33 -30.17 -31.01
N THR A 2 30.13 -29.83 -31.43
CA THR A 2 29.61 -28.46 -31.39
C THR A 2 29.30 -28.12 -29.95
N GLU A 3 30.16 -27.32 -29.31
CA GLU A 3 29.82 -26.65 -28.06
C GLU A 3 28.56 -25.82 -28.31
N HIS A 4 27.43 -26.29 -27.79
CA HIS A 4 26.29 -25.41 -27.57
C HIS A 4 26.79 -24.34 -26.60
N LYS A 5 27.09 -23.13 -27.13
CA LYS A 5 27.22 -21.95 -26.29
C LYS A 5 25.88 -21.79 -25.59
N ASP A 6 25.81 -22.22 -24.34
CA ASP A 6 24.66 -22.00 -23.49
C ASP A 6 24.38 -20.50 -23.47
N LYS A 7 23.31 -20.09 -24.14
CA LYS A 7 22.87 -18.70 -24.18
C LYS A 7 22.54 -18.30 -22.76
N GLN A 8 23.41 -17.50 -22.14
CA GLN A 8 23.22 -17.11 -20.75
C GLN A 8 22.16 -16.00 -20.70
N ILE A 9 21.21 -16.11 -19.76
CA ILE A 9 20.25 -15.04 -19.43
C ILE A 9 20.96 -13.70 -19.14
N LEU A 10 22.21 -13.78 -18.67
CA LEU A 10 23.09 -12.64 -18.37
C LEU A 10 23.54 -11.85 -19.61
N GLU A 11 23.43 -12.42 -20.81
CA GLU A 11 23.77 -11.75 -22.07
C GLU A 11 22.60 -10.95 -22.64
N LEU A 12 21.40 -11.08 -22.05
CA LEU A 12 20.24 -10.32 -22.50
C LEU A 12 20.40 -8.82 -22.16
N PRO A 13 19.99 -7.93 -23.07
CA PRO A 13 19.83 -6.51 -22.77
C PRO A 13 18.98 -6.27 -21.52
N LEU A 14 19.37 -5.28 -20.71
CA LEU A 14 18.68 -4.93 -19.46
C LEU A 14 17.17 -4.70 -19.67
N ASP A 15 16.78 -4.07 -20.76
CA ASP A 15 15.36 -3.79 -21.06
C ASP A 15 14.53 -5.07 -21.23
N LEU A 16 15.10 -6.13 -21.82
CA LEU A 16 14.42 -7.42 -21.93
C LEU A 16 14.31 -8.08 -20.56
N ILE A 17 15.35 -8.00 -19.75
CA ILE A 17 15.34 -8.52 -18.38
C ILE A 17 14.31 -7.78 -17.52
N LEU A 18 14.18 -6.45 -17.66
CA LEU A 18 13.17 -5.66 -16.98
C LEU A 18 11.75 -5.97 -17.45
N ASN A 19 11.58 -6.40 -18.70
CA ASN A 19 10.28 -6.88 -19.16
C ASN A 19 9.96 -8.27 -18.60
N ILE A 20 10.94 -9.16 -18.45
CA ILE A 20 10.76 -10.46 -17.79
C ILE A 20 10.44 -10.27 -16.30
N SER A 21 11.09 -9.31 -15.63
CA SER A 21 10.90 -9.07 -14.20
C SER A 21 9.50 -8.57 -13.82
N LYS A 22 8.69 -8.12 -14.78
CA LYS A 22 7.26 -7.82 -14.56
C LYS A 22 6.47 -9.04 -14.13
N TYR A 23 6.90 -10.24 -14.52
CA TYR A 23 6.26 -11.51 -14.18
C TYR A 23 6.86 -12.18 -12.94
N LEU A 24 7.88 -11.57 -12.33
CA LEU A 24 8.57 -12.09 -11.15
C LEU A 24 8.20 -11.24 -9.94
N SER A 25 7.84 -11.89 -8.84
CA SER A 25 7.60 -11.22 -7.57
C SER A 25 8.91 -10.75 -6.92
N PHE A 26 8.81 -9.90 -5.90
CA PHE A 26 9.96 -9.51 -5.10
C PHE A 26 10.68 -10.74 -4.52
N SER A 27 9.93 -11.75 -4.06
CA SER A 27 10.49 -13.00 -3.55
C SER A 27 11.34 -13.70 -4.60
N ASP A 28 10.80 -13.89 -5.82
CA ASP A 28 11.51 -14.56 -6.91
C ASP A 28 12.84 -13.85 -7.22
N LEU A 29 12.82 -12.52 -7.26
CA LEU A 29 14.00 -11.69 -7.50
C LEU A 29 15.00 -11.74 -6.33
N TRP A 30 14.50 -11.85 -5.10
CA TRP A 30 15.34 -12.03 -3.91
C TRP A 30 16.07 -13.37 -3.95
N TYR A 31 15.36 -14.48 -4.16
CA TYR A 31 15.96 -15.81 -4.24
C TYR A 31 16.89 -15.97 -5.45
N LEU A 32 16.55 -15.36 -6.59
CA LEU A 32 17.47 -15.23 -7.72
C LEU A 32 18.78 -14.54 -7.28
N SER A 33 18.67 -13.44 -6.53
CA SER A 33 19.85 -12.72 -6.01
C SER A 33 20.72 -13.55 -5.08
N THR A 34 20.15 -14.56 -4.40
CA THR A 34 20.90 -15.47 -3.51
C THR A 34 21.54 -16.66 -4.22
N SER A 35 21.16 -16.93 -5.47
CA SER A 35 21.55 -18.16 -6.18
C SER A 35 23.01 -18.18 -6.65
N SER A 36 23.60 -17.02 -6.99
CA SER A 36 25.01 -16.92 -7.39
C SER A 36 25.52 -15.48 -7.27
N GLN A 37 26.85 -15.25 -7.34
CA GLN A 37 27.41 -13.89 -7.33
C GLN A 37 26.97 -13.05 -8.55
N HIS A 38 26.79 -13.68 -9.71
CA HIS A 38 26.32 -13.01 -10.92
C HIS A 38 24.83 -12.67 -10.81
N CYS A 39 24.02 -13.63 -10.35
CA CYS A 39 22.60 -13.42 -10.10
C CYS A 39 22.37 -12.38 -8.99
N LYS A 40 23.25 -12.28 -7.99
CA LYS A 40 23.23 -11.23 -6.96
C LYS A 40 23.31 -9.84 -7.58
N LYS A 41 24.31 -9.60 -8.43
CA LYS A 41 24.46 -8.31 -9.13
C LYS A 41 23.25 -8.01 -10.01
N LEU A 42 22.76 -9.01 -10.74
CA LEU A 42 21.61 -8.84 -11.62
C LEU A 42 20.33 -8.57 -10.83
N GLY A 43 20.00 -9.41 -9.87
CA GLY A 43 18.79 -9.29 -9.07
C GLY A 43 18.77 -7.99 -8.25
N HIS A 44 19.90 -7.57 -7.67
CA HIS A 44 19.99 -6.25 -7.01
C HIS A 44 19.73 -5.10 -7.99
N ARG A 45 20.22 -5.18 -9.24
CA ARG A 45 19.94 -4.17 -10.28
C ARG A 45 18.46 -4.17 -10.66
N ILE A 46 17.85 -5.35 -10.84
CA ILE A 46 16.43 -5.45 -11.17
C ILE A 46 15.59 -4.88 -10.01
N ILE A 47 15.89 -5.25 -8.76
CA ILE A 47 15.20 -4.75 -7.57
C ILE A 47 15.33 -3.23 -7.46
N TRP A 48 16.50 -2.67 -7.73
CA TRP A 48 16.70 -1.22 -7.78
C TRP A 48 15.85 -0.56 -8.87
N HIS A 49 15.83 -1.09 -10.08
CA HIS A 49 15.08 -0.51 -11.19
C HIS A 49 13.56 -0.66 -11.05
N LYS A 50 13.09 -1.79 -10.53
CA LYS A 50 11.66 -2.11 -10.40
C LYS A 50 11.06 -1.48 -9.14
N TYR A 51 11.77 -1.52 -8.02
CA TYR A 51 11.24 -1.14 -6.71
C TYR A 51 11.94 0.04 -6.07
N HIS A 52 13.03 0.56 -6.66
CA HIS A 52 13.85 1.63 -6.08
C HIS A 52 14.46 1.29 -4.71
N ILE A 53 14.70 -0.01 -4.46
CA ILE A 53 15.32 -0.50 -3.23
C ILE A 53 16.81 -0.71 -3.48
N ASP A 54 17.67 0.03 -2.76
CA ASP A 54 19.12 -0.12 -2.87
C ASP A 54 19.63 -1.26 -1.97
N LEU A 55 19.96 -2.39 -2.58
CA LEU A 55 20.58 -3.53 -1.93
C LEU A 55 22.10 -3.61 -2.16
N SER A 56 22.72 -2.60 -2.77
CA SER A 56 24.14 -2.62 -3.15
C SER A 56 25.09 -2.59 -1.94
N LYS A 57 24.67 -2.00 -0.82
CA LYS A 57 25.48 -1.83 0.40
C LYS A 57 24.85 -2.51 1.63
N PRO A 58 24.83 -3.85 1.67
CA PRO A 58 24.18 -4.59 2.76
C PRO A 58 24.85 -4.36 4.12
N GLN A 59 26.15 -4.05 4.16
CA GLN A 59 26.86 -3.79 5.41
C GLN A 59 26.45 -2.47 6.08
N LEU A 60 26.04 -1.46 5.31
CA LEU A 60 25.58 -0.18 5.85
C LEU A 60 24.11 -0.25 6.28
N ASN A 61 23.30 -1.04 5.56
CA ASN A 61 21.86 -1.16 5.77
C ASN A 61 21.47 -2.59 6.22
N GLY A 62 22.27 -3.19 7.12
CA GLY A 62 22.12 -4.59 7.51
C GLY A 62 20.72 -4.91 8.06
N PHE A 63 20.15 -3.99 8.85
CA PHE A 63 18.81 -4.15 9.38
C PHE A 63 17.73 -4.11 8.30
N SER A 64 17.79 -3.14 7.36
CA SER A 64 16.86 -3.10 6.23
C SER A 64 16.96 -4.36 5.39
N HIS A 65 18.18 -4.86 5.14
CA HIS A 65 18.39 -6.10 4.38
C HIS A 65 17.76 -7.31 5.08
N LEU A 66 17.83 -7.38 6.41
CA LEU A 66 17.16 -8.41 7.20
C LEU A 66 15.65 -8.33 7.04
N ILE A 67 15.04 -7.15 7.11
CA ILE A 67 13.59 -6.97 6.94
C ILE A 67 13.15 -7.38 5.53
N TYR A 68 13.87 -6.94 4.49
CA TYR A 68 13.59 -7.36 3.11
C TYR A 68 13.70 -8.87 2.92
N GLY A 69 14.71 -9.51 3.52
CA GLY A 69 14.87 -10.97 3.48
C GLY A 69 13.74 -11.70 4.22
N ALA A 70 13.31 -11.18 5.36
CA ALA A 70 12.18 -11.72 6.10
C ALA A 70 10.88 -11.67 5.28
N LEU A 71 10.64 -10.57 4.59
CA LEU A 71 9.46 -10.39 3.73
C LEU A 71 9.49 -11.28 2.47
N ALA A 72 10.67 -11.43 1.84
CA ALA A 72 10.85 -12.39 0.75
C ALA A 72 10.54 -13.82 1.21
N TYR A 73 11.05 -14.21 2.38
CA TYR A 73 10.80 -15.53 2.97
C TYR A 73 9.31 -15.75 3.27
N LEU A 74 8.63 -14.78 3.89
CA LEU A 74 7.20 -14.85 4.14
C LEU A 74 6.40 -15.01 2.86
N THR A 75 6.70 -14.21 1.83
CA THR A 75 6.01 -14.23 0.55
C THR A 75 6.16 -15.59 -0.16
N GLN A 76 7.36 -16.19 -0.10
CA GLN A 76 7.62 -17.49 -0.71
C GLN A 76 6.88 -18.64 -0.04
N HIS A 77 6.87 -18.65 1.29
CA HIS A 77 6.45 -19.81 2.08
C HIS A 77 5.01 -19.73 2.58
N CYS A 78 4.38 -18.55 2.57
CA CYS A 78 2.99 -18.36 3.00
C CYS A 78 2.01 -18.25 1.82
N HIS A 79 2.44 -18.55 0.60
CA HIS A 79 1.59 -18.57 -0.59
C HIS A 79 1.51 -20.00 -1.16
N PRO A 80 0.31 -20.60 -1.36
CA PRO A 80 -1.02 -19.98 -1.39
C PRO A 80 -1.79 -19.96 -0.06
N THR A 81 -1.38 -20.76 0.95
CA THR A 81 -2.03 -20.81 2.26
C THR A 81 -1.10 -20.21 3.30
N ILE A 82 -1.60 -19.22 4.04
CA ILE A 82 -0.82 -18.53 5.07
C ILE A 82 -0.61 -19.48 6.25
N ASP A 83 0.65 -19.86 6.48
CA ASP A 83 1.04 -20.65 7.65
C ASP A 83 1.36 -19.73 8.83
N SER A 84 0.47 -19.73 9.83
CA SER A 84 0.63 -18.90 11.03
C SER A 84 1.91 -19.22 11.82
N SER A 85 2.43 -20.45 11.73
CA SER A 85 3.67 -20.84 12.44
C SER A 85 4.89 -20.16 11.84
N ILE A 86 4.94 -20.06 10.50
CA ILE A 86 6.01 -19.38 9.77
C ILE A 86 5.95 -17.89 10.08
N VAL A 87 4.76 -17.29 10.01
CA VAL A 87 4.55 -15.88 10.34
C VAL A 87 5.02 -15.58 11.76
N GLN A 88 4.61 -16.39 12.74
CA GLN A 88 5.04 -16.24 14.13
C GLN A 88 6.56 -16.36 14.28
N SER A 89 7.19 -17.34 13.62
CA SER A 89 8.64 -17.54 13.67
C SER A 89 9.41 -16.32 13.14
N VAL A 90 8.97 -15.76 12.02
CA VAL A 90 9.61 -14.58 11.43
C VAL A 90 9.37 -13.34 12.31
N SER A 91 8.16 -13.15 12.82
CA SER A 91 7.81 -12.07 13.74
C SER A 91 8.65 -12.12 15.01
N ASN A 92 8.80 -13.29 15.63
CA ASN A 92 9.63 -13.49 16.81
C ASN A 92 11.10 -13.14 16.53
N ARG A 93 11.64 -13.63 15.41
CA ARG A 93 13.03 -13.35 15.06
C ARG A 93 13.27 -11.86 14.86
N LEU A 94 12.34 -11.17 14.20
CA LEU A 94 12.47 -9.72 14.00
C LEU A 94 12.30 -8.93 15.29
N ALA A 95 11.38 -9.33 16.17
CA ALA A 95 11.18 -8.69 17.46
C ALA A 95 12.43 -8.79 18.35
N VAL A 96 13.04 -9.97 18.43
CA VAL A 96 14.32 -10.18 19.14
C VAL A 96 15.41 -9.31 18.55
N GLU A 97 15.48 -9.23 17.22
CA GLU A 97 16.49 -8.43 16.55
C GLU A 97 16.32 -6.91 16.79
N ILE A 98 15.08 -6.43 16.94
CA ILE A 98 14.78 -5.05 17.34
C ILE A 98 15.20 -4.82 18.80
N TYR A 99 14.89 -5.78 19.67
CA TYR A 99 15.22 -5.74 21.09
C TYR A 99 16.74 -5.72 21.32
N ASP A 100 17.49 -6.62 20.68
CA ASP A 100 18.95 -6.73 20.80
C ASP A 100 19.69 -5.47 20.31
N ARG A 101 19.07 -4.70 19.40
CA ARG A 101 19.59 -3.41 18.91
C ARG A 101 19.18 -2.21 19.75
N SER A 102 18.33 -2.41 20.75
CA SER A 102 17.84 -1.36 21.64
C SER A 102 18.64 -1.36 22.94
N PRO A 103 19.02 -0.18 23.48
CA PRO A 103 19.74 -0.12 24.75
C PRO A 103 18.82 -0.54 25.91
N LEU A 104 19.36 -1.16 26.96
CA LEU A 104 18.58 -1.57 28.14
C LEU A 104 17.94 -0.39 28.90
N LYS A 105 18.51 0.82 28.75
CA LYS A 105 17.99 2.06 29.34
C LYS A 105 17.70 3.05 28.22
N ASN A 106 16.60 3.80 28.35
CA ASN A 106 16.15 4.77 27.36
C ASN A 106 16.01 4.15 25.96
N TRP A 107 15.32 3.01 25.86
CA TRP A 107 15.15 2.26 24.62
C TRP A 107 14.19 2.95 23.64
N GLU A 108 13.37 3.88 24.10
CA GLU A 108 12.26 4.48 23.36
C GLU A 108 12.70 5.09 22.01
N PRO A 109 13.78 5.90 21.94
CA PRO A 109 14.22 6.48 20.67
C PRO A 109 14.76 5.42 19.70
N SER A 110 15.40 4.38 20.22
CA SER A 110 15.90 3.26 19.41
C SER A 110 14.74 2.42 18.88
N LEU A 111 13.74 2.12 19.71
CA LEU A 111 12.54 1.42 19.29
C LEU A 111 11.79 2.24 18.24
N ASP A 112 11.63 3.55 18.46
CA ASP A 112 10.98 4.44 17.51
C ASP A 112 11.66 4.41 16.13
N PHE A 113 12.99 4.55 16.10
CA PHE A 113 13.76 4.48 14.87
C PHE A 113 13.66 3.11 14.17
N LEU A 114 13.82 2.02 14.94
CA LEU A 114 13.80 0.66 14.39
C LEU A 114 12.39 0.28 13.89
N LEU A 115 11.35 0.71 14.60
CA LEU A 115 9.97 0.53 14.16
C LEU A 115 9.62 1.39 12.94
N ASP A 116 10.09 2.64 12.85
CA ASP A 116 9.89 3.46 11.64
C ASP A 116 10.52 2.79 10.41
N LYS A 117 11.73 2.23 10.55
CA LYS A 117 12.35 1.45 9.47
C LYS A 117 11.57 0.18 9.15
N THR A 118 11.15 -0.56 10.18
CA THR A 118 10.44 -1.83 10.02
C THR A 118 9.09 -1.63 9.36
N LEU A 119 8.22 -0.81 9.97
CA LEU A 119 6.89 -0.52 9.46
C LEU A 119 6.95 0.19 8.12
N GLY A 120 7.94 1.05 7.87
CA GLY A 120 8.16 1.64 6.56
C GLY A 120 8.35 0.59 5.49
N ILE A 121 9.29 -0.34 5.67
CA ILE A 121 9.57 -1.39 4.69
C ILE A 121 8.38 -2.36 4.56
N VAL A 122 7.78 -2.76 5.68
CA VAL A 122 6.67 -3.73 5.72
C VAL A 122 5.43 -3.17 5.03
N VAL A 123 5.09 -1.90 5.27
CA VAL A 123 3.96 -1.24 4.61
C VAL A 123 4.27 -0.97 3.13
N ASP A 124 5.48 -0.50 2.80
CA ASP A 124 5.91 -0.33 1.40
C ASP A 124 5.78 -1.65 0.61
N HIS A 125 6.05 -2.79 1.26
CA HIS A 125 5.99 -4.12 0.67
C HIS A 125 4.62 -4.50 0.10
N VAL A 126 3.54 -4.02 0.72
CA VAL A 126 2.16 -4.24 0.26
C VAL A 126 1.95 -3.70 -1.16
N PHE A 127 2.72 -2.69 -1.55
CA PHE A 127 2.53 -1.96 -2.80
C PHE A 127 3.56 -2.31 -3.89
N LEU A 128 4.57 -3.14 -3.59
CA LEU A 128 5.66 -3.40 -4.55
C LEU A 128 5.18 -4.12 -5.80
N ASP A 129 4.33 -5.14 -5.63
CA ASP A 129 3.87 -5.99 -6.71
C ASP A 129 2.35 -5.84 -6.95
N ALA A 130 1.87 -4.59 -6.96
CA ALA A 130 0.45 -4.27 -7.15
C ALA A 130 -0.19 -4.90 -8.40
N GLU A 131 0.59 -5.17 -9.44
CA GLU A 131 0.12 -5.86 -10.66
C GLU A 131 0.00 -7.38 -10.50
N LEU A 132 0.77 -7.98 -9.58
CA LEU A 132 0.73 -9.41 -9.27
C LEU A 132 -0.22 -9.71 -8.10
N ASP A 133 -0.43 -8.75 -7.20
CA ASP A 133 -1.38 -8.83 -6.08
C ASP A 133 -2.76 -8.29 -6.48
N THR A 134 -3.44 -9.04 -7.36
CA THR A 134 -4.73 -8.65 -7.91
C THR A 134 -5.80 -8.51 -6.83
N ILE A 135 -6.61 -7.46 -6.93
CA ILE A 135 -7.77 -7.24 -6.07
C ILE A 135 -8.80 -8.37 -6.30
N PRO A 136 -9.22 -9.11 -5.26
CA PRO A 136 -10.22 -10.17 -5.42
C PRO A 136 -11.55 -9.64 -5.98
N TYR A 137 -12.04 -10.27 -7.05
CA TYR A 137 -13.34 -9.99 -7.68
C TYR A 137 -14.48 -10.71 -6.94
N THR A 138 -14.68 -10.39 -5.66
CA THR A 138 -15.74 -10.98 -4.83
C THR A 138 -16.76 -9.93 -4.41
N LYS A 139 -18.00 -10.37 -4.14
CA LYS A 139 -19.05 -9.50 -3.57
C LYS A 139 -18.75 -9.11 -2.12
N GLU A 140 -18.02 -9.95 -1.42
CA GLU A 140 -17.56 -9.73 -0.04
C GLU A 140 -16.22 -9.00 -0.03
N PHE A 141 -15.94 -8.27 1.05
CA PHE A 141 -14.62 -7.68 1.24
C PHE A 141 -13.60 -8.78 1.48
N GLN A 142 -12.57 -8.78 0.65
CA GLN A 142 -11.41 -9.63 0.83
C GLN A 142 -10.15 -8.77 0.75
N PRO A 143 -9.21 -8.95 1.68
CA PRO A 143 -7.90 -8.33 1.59
C PRO A 143 -7.20 -8.78 0.31
N THR A 144 -6.23 -7.99 -0.17
CA THR A 144 -5.28 -8.50 -1.16
C THR A 144 -4.40 -9.55 -0.48
N LYS A 145 -3.74 -10.41 -1.25
CA LYS A 145 -2.94 -11.49 -0.67
C LYS A 145 -1.79 -10.93 0.16
N MET A 146 -1.11 -9.92 -0.37
CA MET A 146 -0.05 -9.25 0.36
C MET A 146 -0.60 -8.47 1.55
N GLY A 147 -1.72 -7.77 1.38
CA GLY A 147 -2.38 -7.07 2.48
C GLY A 147 -2.71 -8.00 3.65
N GLN A 148 -3.26 -9.18 3.37
CA GLN A 148 -3.57 -10.19 4.38
C GLN A 148 -2.32 -10.71 5.09
N LEU A 149 -1.29 -11.07 4.34
CA LEU A 149 -0.03 -11.57 4.88
C LEU A 149 0.64 -10.55 5.79
N ILE A 150 0.72 -9.29 5.33
CA ILE A 150 1.34 -8.19 6.07
C ILE A 150 0.51 -7.83 7.31
N SER A 151 -0.82 -7.79 7.23
CA SER A 151 -1.67 -7.57 8.40
C SER A 151 -1.48 -8.66 9.45
N LEU A 152 -1.39 -9.94 9.05
CA LEU A 152 -1.13 -11.03 10.00
C LEU A 152 0.28 -10.94 10.60
N PHE A 153 1.28 -10.59 9.79
CA PHE A 153 2.64 -10.35 10.26
C PHE A 153 2.69 -9.22 11.30
N LEU A 154 2.04 -8.09 11.04
CA LEU A 154 1.97 -6.98 12.00
C LEU A 154 1.23 -7.40 13.28
N ASN A 155 0.14 -8.16 13.15
CA ASN A 155 -0.64 -8.63 14.30
C ASN A 155 0.10 -9.65 15.17
N THR A 156 1.13 -10.33 14.64
CA THR A 156 1.99 -11.24 15.42
C THR A 156 3.24 -10.55 15.94
N LEU A 157 3.80 -9.60 15.19
CA LEU A 157 4.96 -8.80 15.59
C LEU A 157 4.62 -7.89 16.77
N TYR A 158 3.47 -7.21 16.73
CA TYR A 158 3.07 -6.21 17.72
C TYR A 158 3.01 -6.77 19.15
N PRO A 159 2.27 -7.87 19.44
CA PRO A 159 2.23 -8.46 20.78
C PRO A 159 3.61 -8.91 21.27
N THR A 160 4.44 -9.44 20.37
CA THR A 160 5.79 -9.90 20.70
C THR A 160 6.68 -8.74 21.13
N LEU A 161 6.61 -7.60 20.45
CA LEU A 161 7.33 -6.39 20.84
C LEU A 161 6.83 -5.84 22.18
N THR A 162 5.51 -5.80 22.39
CA THR A 162 4.96 -5.33 23.69
C THR A 162 5.39 -6.22 24.86
N ALA A 163 5.59 -7.52 24.61
CA ALA A 163 6.06 -8.46 25.63
C ALA A 163 7.56 -8.31 25.95
N LEU A 164 8.37 -7.80 25.02
CA LEU A 164 9.82 -7.67 25.21
C LEU A 164 10.23 -6.37 25.91
N PHE A 165 9.47 -5.27 25.72
CA PHE A 165 9.83 -3.95 26.23
C PHE A 165 9.20 -3.58 27.58
N ASP A 166 8.45 -4.51 28.21
CA ASP A 166 7.79 -4.42 29.53
C ASP A 166 6.81 -3.22 29.76
N ASP A 167 6.81 -2.20 28.91
CA ASP A 167 5.90 -1.05 28.91
C ASP A 167 4.92 -1.13 27.74
N THR A 168 3.81 -1.84 27.97
CA THR A 168 2.79 -2.08 26.95
C THR A 168 2.17 -0.77 26.43
N GLU A 169 1.95 0.22 27.30
CA GLU A 169 1.27 1.45 26.91
C GLU A 169 2.15 2.29 25.98
N LEU A 170 3.43 2.42 26.31
CA LEU A 170 4.36 3.21 25.52
C LEU A 170 4.70 2.55 24.19
N THR A 171 5.01 1.24 24.20
CA THR A 171 5.26 0.48 22.97
C THR A 171 4.04 0.50 22.04
N SER A 172 2.83 0.41 22.60
CA SER A 172 1.59 0.56 21.85
C SER A 172 1.46 1.92 21.19
N LYS A 173 1.70 3.01 21.93
CA LYS A 173 1.66 4.38 21.40
C LYS A 173 2.67 4.59 20.28
N ILE A 174 3.90 4.09 20.44
CA ILE A 174 4.96 4.21 19.42
C ILE A 174 4.55 3.44 18.16
N HIS A 175 4.19 2.16 18.30
CA HIS A 175 3.77 1.32 17.18
C HIS A 175 2.61 1.94 16.39
N HIS A 176 1.54 2.33 17.11
CA HIS A 176 0.35 2.92 16.51
C HIS A 176 0.65 4.24 15.79
N ARG A 177 1.42 5.14 16.43
CA ARG A 177 1.84 6.42 15.84
C ARG A 177 2.59 6.21 14.52
N ILE A 178 3.57 5.31 14.51
CA ILE A 178 4.41 5.06 13.33
C ILE A 178 3.57 4.43 12.21
N LEU A 179 2.76 3.42 12.52
CA LEU A 179 1.88 2.78 11.54
C LEU A 179 0.96 3.81 10.87
N MET A 180 0.32 4.65 11.67
CA MET A 180 -0.55 5.72 11.17
C MET A 180 0.21 6.75 10.32
N ASN A 181 1.45 7.09 10.68
CA ASN A 181 2.28 8.00 9.89
C ASN A 181 2.60 7.41 8.50
N HIS A 182 2.96 6.13 8.41
CA HIS A 182 3.20 5.48 7.12
C HIS A 182 1.94 5.45 6.25
N ILE A 183 0.79 5.07 6.83
CA ILE A 183 -0.49 5.03 6.10
C ILE A 183 -0.86 6.42 5.56
N LYS A 184 -0.77 7.46 6.40
CA LYS A 184 -1.00 8.86 5.99
C LYS A 184 -0.03 9.30 4.89
N ARG A 185 1.24 8.90 4.96
CA ARG A 185 2.23 9.20 3.92
C ARG A 185 1.88 8.55 2.58
N HIS A 186 1.42 7.29 2.59
CA HIS A 186 0.97 6.60 1.38
C HIS A 186 -0.29 7.21 0.79
N LEU A 187 -1.28 7.54 1.63
CA LEU A 187 -2.50 8.23 1.19
C LEU A 187 -2.16 9.57 0.55
N HIS A 188 -1.32 10.38 1.20
CA HIS A 188 -0.90 11.67 0.68
C HIS A 188 -0.13 11.53 -0.65
N THR A 189 0.82 10.60 -0.73
CA THR A 189 1.65 10.39 -1.93
C THR A 189 0.81 9.88 -3.10
N THR A 190 -0.11 8.94 -2.85
CA THR A 190 -0.98 8.40 -3.89
C THR A 190 -1.98 9.44 -4.37
N SER A 191 -2.58 10.20 -3.43
CA SER A 191 -3.50 11.31 -3.73
C SER A 191 -2.82 12.41 -4.53
N THR A 192 -1.63 12.86 -4.13
CA THR A 192 -0.88 13.90 -4.87
C THR A 192 -0.47 13.44 -6.26
N ARG A 193 0.02 12.20 -6.42
CA ARG A 193 0.33 11.62 -7.74
C ARG A 193 -0.92 11.53 -8.62
N TYR A 194 -2.05 11.11 -8.06
CA TYR A 194 -3.33 11.04 -8.77
C TYR A 194 -3.80 12.42 -9.24
N HIS A 195 -3.80 13.43 -8.35
CA HIS A 195 -4.18 14.79 -8.69
C HIS A 195 -3.26 15.44 -9.71
N GLN A 196 -1.95 15.24 -9.58
CA GLN A 196 -0.98 15.68 -10.58
C GLN A 196 -1.24 15.00 -11.93
N PHE A 197 -1.56 13.71 -11.93
CA PHE A 197 -1.90 12.99 -13.14
C PHE A 197 -3.19 13.53 -13.78
N ILE A 198 -4.29 13.67 -13.03
CA ILE A 198 -5.56 14.19 -13.57
C ILE A 198 -5.37 15.59 -14.15
N ARG A 199 -4.65 16.48 -13.45
CA ARG A 199 -4.32 17.82 -13.95
C ARG A 199 -3.57 17.77 -15.29
N LYS A 200 -2.73 16.76 -15.49
CA LYS A 200 -1.99 16.51 -16.75
C LYS A 200 -2.80 15.71 -17.79
N LYS A 201 -3.84 14.96 -17.42
CA LYS A 201 -4.73 14.20 -18.35
C LYS A 201 -5.41 15.11 -19.37
N PHE A 202 -5.60 16.39 -19.03
CA PHE A 202 -6.05 17.44 -19.96
C PHE A 202 -5.04 17.79 -21.08
N LEU A 203 -3.84 17.19 -21.09
CA LEU A 203 -2.75 17.46 -22.03
C LEU A 203 -2.25 16.23 -22.81
N SER A 204 -3.02 15.11 -22.83
CA SER A 204 -2.74 13.86 -23.58
C SER A 204 -1.71 12.92 -22.90
N ILE A 205 -2.19 11.89 -22.18
CA ILE A 205 -1.35 10.83 -21.56
C ILE A 205 -2.13 9.48 -21.45
N SER A 206 -1.38 8.37 -21.47
CA SER A 206 -1.75 6.94 -21.43
C SER A 206 -2.77 6.49 -20.35
N SER A 207 -3.76 5.70 -20.75
CA SER A 207 -4.75 5.04 -19.89
C SER A 207 -4.15 4.04 -18.89
N THR A 208 -3.01 3.43 -19.23
CA THR A 208 -2.34 2.41 -18.40
C THR A 208 -1.84 2.97 -17.07
N LEU A 209 -1.36 4.21 -17.06
CA LEU A 209 -0.85 4.86 -15.84
C LEU A 209 -2.00 5.22 -14.89
N VAL A 210 -3.16 5.60 -15.41
CA VAL A 210 -4.38 5.84 -14.62
C VAL A 210 -4.81 4.56 -13.92
N PHE A 211 -4.90 3.48 -14.69
CA PHE A 211 -5.29 2.18 -14.18
C PHE A 211 -4.36 1.75 -13.04
N SER A 212 -3.05 1.86 -13.25
CA SER A 212 -2.07 1.56 -12.21
C SER A 212 -2.28 2.40 -10.95
N LEU A 213 -2.40 3.72 -11.05
CA LEU A 213 -2.61 4.60 -9.88
C LEU A 213 -3.92 4.29 -9.12
N ARG A 214 -5.00 4.01 -9.86
CA ARG A 214 -6.30 3.62 -9.29
C ARG A 214 -6.21 2.28 -8.56
N THR A 215 -5.55 1.29 -9.15
CA THR A 215 -5.30 -0.01 -8.53
C THR A 215 -4.48 0.15 -7.26
N HIS A 216 -3.38 0.91 -7.28
CA HIS A 216 -2.56 1.18 -6.09
C HIS A 216 -3.38 1.83 -4.97
N PHE A 217 -4.22 2.81 -5.29
CA PHE A 217 -5.08 3.44 -4.29
C PHE A 217 -6.11 2.47 -3.71
N ARG A 218 -6.71 1.60 -4.53
CA ARG A 218 -7.63 0.58 -4.04
C ARG A 218 -6.96 -0.46 -3.17
N ILE A 219 -5.74 -0.89 -3.52
CA ILE A 219 -4.92 -1.77 -2.66
C ILE A 219 -4.70 -1.10 -1.29
N LEU A 220 -4.34 0.19 -1.27
CA LEU A 220 -4.17 0.95 -0.02
C LEU A 220 -5.46 1.01 0.81
N VAL A 221 -6.59 1.32 0.19
CA VAL A 221 -7.90 1.36 0.88
C VAL A 221 -8.27 -0.01 1.45
N ARG A 222 -8.06 -1.08 0.69
CA ARG A 222 -8.31 -2.45 1.17
C ARG A 222 -7.34 -2.85 2.28
N PHE A 223 -6.07 -2.46 2.18
CA PHE A 223 -5.11 -2.70 3.25
C PHE A 223 -5.51 -1.98 4.54
N ILE A 224 -5.92 -0.70 4.47
CA ILE A 224 -6.47 0.04 5.62
C ILE A 224 -7.69 -0.70 6.19
N GLY A 225 -8.62 -1.14 5.33
CA GLY A 225 -9.78 -1.92 5.77
C GLY A 225 -9.39 -3.23 6.47
N THR A 226 -8.33 -3.89 6.02
CA THR A 226 -7.81 -5.11 6.64
C THR A 226 -7.19 -4.82 8.00
N LEU A 227 -6.43 -3.74 8.14
CA LEU A 227 -5.85 -3.31 9.42
C LEU A 227 -6.93 -2.98 10.46
N VAL A 228 -8.04 -2.39 10.02
CA VAL A 228 -9.21 -2.11 10.87
C VAL A 228 -9.88 -3.43 11.28
N GLN A 229 -9.99 -4.41 10.38
CA GLN A 229 -10.55 -5.73 10.71
C GLN A 229 -9.69 -6.55 11.68
N THR A 230 -8.37 -6.32 11.69
CA THR A 230 -7.45 -6.99 12.61
C THR A 230 -7.20 -6.20 13.90
N ASP A 231 -8.02 -5.18 14.19
CA ASP A 231 -7.88 -4.28 15.36
C ASP A 231 -6.51 -3.58 15.48
N LEU A 232 -5.71 -3.53 14.40
CA LEU A 232 -4.46 -2.77 14.35
C LEU A 232 -4.72 -1.28 14.20
N LEU A 233 -5.89 -0.92 13.67
CA LEU A 233 -6.42 0.44 13.60
C LEU A 233 -7.84 0.46 14.19
N SER A 234 -8.15 1.52 14.92
CA SER A 234 -9.50 1.72 15.44
C SER A 234 -10.46 2.27 14.38
N VAL A 235 -11.76 2.14 14.62
CA VAL A 235 -12.80 2.80 13.80
C VAL A 235 -12.63 4.33 13.79
N GLN A 236 -12.13 4.90 14.89
CA GLN A 236 -11.85 6.34 14.98
C GLN A 236 -10.67 6.77 14.09
N ASP A 237 -9.65 5.91 13.97
CA ASP A 237 -8.55 6.14 13.03
C ASP A 237 -9.06 6.14 11.59
N LEU A 238 -9.95 5.20 11.27
CA LEU A 238 -10.58 5.14 9.96
C LEU A 238 -11.42 6.39 9.67
N ASP A 239 -12.24 6.86 10.61
CA ASP A 239 -12.99 8.12 10.46
C ASP A 239 -12.05 9.30 10.20
N THR A 240 -10.92 9.35 10.92
CA THR A 240 -9.89 10.39 10.74
C THR A 240 -9.26 10.33 9.35
N LEU A 241 -8.89 9.14 8.87
CA LEU A 241 -8.32 8.93 7.53
C LEU A 241 -9.32 9.28 6.42
N ILE A 242 -10.59 8.89 6.58
CA ILE A 242 -11.66 9.20 5.62
C ILE A 242 -11.87 10.71 5.54
N ARG A 243 -12.08 11.38 6.69
CA ARG A 243 -12.31 12.83 6.79
C ARG A 243 -11.17 13.66 6.24
N GLN A 244 -9.93 13.32 6.58
CA GLN A 244 -8.78 14.17 6.28
C GLN A 244 -8.21 13.95 4.89
N GLN A 245 -8.25 12.72 4.35
CA GLN A 245 -7.41 12.37 3.20
C GLN A 245 -8.15 11.64 2.08
N ILE A 246 -9.08 10.75 2.38
CA ILE A 246 -9.82 10.02 1.34
C ILE A 246 -10.86 10.94 0.69
N HIS A 247 -11.53 11.81 1.46
CA HIS A 247 -12.38 12.83 0.85
C HIS A 247 -11.61 13.81 -0.04
N TYR A 248 -10.36 14.14 0.30
CA TYR A 248 -9.53 15.02 -0.53
C TYR A 248 -9.02 14.33 -1.80
N PHE A 249 -9.08 12.99 -1.87
CA PHE A 249 -8.81 12.26 -3.10
C PHE A 249 -9.89 12.55 -4.16
N SER A 250 -11.14 12.77 -3.74
CA SER A 250 -12.22 13.14 -4.66
C SER A 250 -11.96 14.50 -5.29
N TYR A 251 -11.92 14.53 -6.62
CA TYR A 251 -11.73 15.74 -7.41
C TYR A 251 -12.76 16.83 -7.04
N HIS A 252 -12.33 17.89 -6.35
CA HIS A 252 -13.14 19.07 -6.11
C HIS A 252 -12.95 20.10 -7.23
N LYS A 253 -14.05 20.44 -7.92
CA LYS A 253 -14.11 21.43 -9.01
C LYS A 253 -13.60 22.83 -8.62
N ASP A 254 -13.47 23.15 -7.33
CA ASP A 254 -13.16 24.50 -6.87
C ASP A 254 -11.75 24.99 -7.24
N ASP A 255 -10.80 24.09 -7.52
CA ASP A 255 -9.46 24.48 -7.98
C ASP A 255 -9.43 25.01 -9.42
N HIS A 256 -10.46 24.71 -10.23
CA HIS A 256 -10.50 25.10 -11.65
C HIS A 256 -11.10 26.47 -11.92
N LYS A 257 -11.67 27.15 -10.92
CA LYS A 257 -12.11 28.55 -11.09
C LYS A 257 -10.93 29.52 -11.31
N ARG A 258 -9.69 29.14 -10.98
CA ARG A 258 -8.51 30.03 -11.06
C ARG A 258 -7.74 30.00 -12.38
N LYS A 259 -8.01 29.08 -13.31
CA LYS A 259 -7.34 29.05 -14.63
C LYS A 259 -8.30 28.67 -15.78
N ARG A 260 -9.34 29.46 -15.99
CA ARG A 260 -10.02 29.51 -17.30
C ARG A 260 -9.11 30.26 -18.29
N VAL A 261 -8.07 29.59 -18.78
CA VAL A 261 -7.47 29.97 -20.06
C VAL A 261 -8.45 29.49 -21.14
N LYS A 262 -8.99 30.44 -21.89
CA LYS A 262 -9.91 30.23 -23.01
C LYS A 262 -9.30 29.25 -24.02
N LEU A 263 -9.78 28.01 -24.05
CA LEU A 263 -9.58 27.11 -25.18
C LEU A 263 -10.96 26.82 -25.78
N ASN A 264 -11.23 27.50 -26.90
CA ASN A 264 -12.35 27.22 -27.80
C ASN A 264 -12.22 25.78 -28.31
N GLY A 265 -13.26 24.97 -28.10
CA GLY A 265 -13.37 23.64 -28.68
C GLY A 265 -14.69 22.98 -28.28
N ASN A 266 -15.68 23.02 -29.19
CA ASN A 266 -17.03 22.48 -29.00
C ASN A 266 -17.10 20.95 -28.76
N ASN A 267 -15.97 20.23 -28.81
CA ASN A 267 -15.92 18.78 -28.52
C ASN A 267 -15.56 18.42 -27.07
N ASN A 268 -15.21 19.41 -26.23
CA ASN A 268 -14.71 19.15 -24.87
C ASN A 268 -15.78 18.70 -23.86
N ASN A 269 -17.07 18.88 -24.15
CA ASN A 269 -18.13 18.60 -23.16
C ASN A 269 -18.37 17.09 -22.96
N ASN A 270 -18.34 16.29 -24.03
CA ASN A 270 -18.59 14.85 -23.95
C ASN A 270 -17.44 14.11 -23.26
N ASP A 271 -16.19 14.45 -23.61
CA ASP A 271 -15.00 13.86 -22.98
C ASP A 271 -14.89 14.26 -21.49
N GLN A 272 -15.25 15.50 -21.14
CA GLN A 272 -15.31 15.92 -19.73
C GLN A 272 -16.42 15.21 -18.95
N GLN A 273 -17.56 14.90 -19.58
CA GLN A 273 -18.63 14.12 -18.94
C GLN A 273 -18.22 12.66 -18.72
N LEU A 274 -17.56 12.03 -19.70
CA LEU A 274 -17.06 10.66 -19.58
C LEU A 274 -16.02 10.54 -18.46
N LEU A 275 -15.08 11.48 -18.39
CA LEU A 275 -14.08 11.55 -17.32
C LEU A 275 -14.70 11.75 -15.94
N GLN A 276 -15.78 12.53 -15.85
CA GLN A 276 -16.54 12.68 -14.60
C GLN A 276 -17.25 11.40 -14.21
N LEU A 277 -17.79 10.64 -15.17
CA LEU A 277 -18.43 9.35 -14.91
C LEU A 277 -17.41 8.32 -14.41
N GLU A 278 -16.25 8.22 -15.07
CA GLU A 278 -15.13 7.35 -14.64
C GLU A 278 -14.63 7.68 -13.23
N GLU A 279 -14.68 8.95 -12.83
CA GLU A 279 -14.28 9.41 -11.50
C GLU A 279 -15.34 9.07 -10.45
N ILE A 280 -16.62 9.22 -10.77
CA ILE A 280 -17.73 8.81 -9.90
C ILE A 280 -17.71 7.30 -9.68
N GLU A 281 -17.50 6.51 -10.75
CA GLU A 281 -17.39 5.06 -10.67
C GLU A 281 -16.24 4.65 -9.76
N PHE A 282 -15.05 5.24 -9.95
CA PHE A 282 -13.90 4.94 -9.11
C PHE A 282 -14.12 5.31 -7.63
N GLN A 283 -14.75 6.46 -7.37
CA GLN A 283 -15.14 6.84 -6.01
C GLN A 283 -16.12 5.83 -5.41
N MET A 284 -17.12 5.38 -6.17
CA MET A 284 -18.04 4.34 -5.74
C MET A 284 -17.31 3.04 -5.38
N GLU A 285 -16.29 2.62 -6.15
CA GLU A 285 -15.48 1.44 -5.83
C GLU A 285 -14.75 1.59 -4.48
N ILE A 286 -14.12 2.74 -4.26
CA ILE A 286 -13.43 3.05 -2.99
C ILE A 286 -14.42 3.00 -1.83
N PHE A 287 -15.58 3.63 -1.98
CA PHE A 287 -16.60 3.67 -0.94
C PHE A 287 -17.20 2.30 -0.66
N LEU A 288 -17.37 1.49 -1.69
CA LEU A 288 -17.82 0.11 -1.55
C LEU A 288 -16.78 -0.72 -0.79
N ASP A 289 -15.50 -0.59 -1.12
CA ASP A 289 -14.41 -1.30 -0.43
C ASP A 289 -14.35 -0.89 1.06
N LEU A 290 -14.46 0.41 1.38
CA LEU A 290 -14.53 0.91 2.77
C LEU A 290 -15.78 0.43 3.52
N THR A 291 -16.96 0.55 2.89
CA THR A 291 -18.23 0.17 3.50
C THR A 291 -18.24 -1.32 3.83
N ARG A 292 -17.75 -2.16 2.92
CA ARG A 292 -17.67 -3.60 3.15
C ARG A 292 -16.65 -3.94 4.24
N ALA A 293 -15.51 -3.26 4.29
CA ALA A 293 -14.52 -3.45 5.35
C ALA A 293 -15.14 -3.21 6.73
N VAL A 294 -15.87 -2.10 6.85
CA VAL A 294 -16.55 -1.68 8.08
C VAL A 294 -17.76 -2.58 8.41
N PHE A 295 -18.52 -3.01 7.42
CA PHE A 295 -19.68 -3.89 7.65
C PHE A 295 -19.25 -5.27 8.18
N LEU A 296 -18.14 -5.83 7.69
CA LEU A 296 -17.57 -7.05 8.25
C LEU A 296 -17.13 -6.83 9.71
N LEU A 297 -16.57 -5.67 10.04
CA LEU A 297 -16.25 -5.34 11.43
C LEU A 297 -17.52 -5.30 12.30
N GLN A 298 -18.64 -4.75 11.81
CA GLN A 298 -19.92 -4.72 12.55
C GLN A 298 -20.50 -6.11 12.87
N GLN A 299 -20.22 -7.12 12.04
CA GLN A 299 -20.63 -8.50 12.35
C GLN A 299 -19.87 -9.06 13.57
N HIS A 300 -18.71 -8.47 13.88
CA HIS A 300 -17.84 -8.90 14.97
C HIS A 300 -17.88 -7.95 16.19
N THR A 301 -18.23 -6.66 16.03
CA THR A 301 -18.25 -5.67 17.11
C THR A 301 -19.53 -4.81 17.12
N THR A 302 -20.26 -4.85 18.25
CA THR A 302 -21.57 -4.16 18.40
C THR A 302 -21.48 -2.69 18.79
N ASN A 303 -20.31 -2.17 19.19
CA ASN A 303 -20.20 -0.93 19.96
C ASN A 303 -19.96 0.36 19.12
N ASP A 304 -19.57 0.25 17.84
CA ASP A 304 -19.17 1.43 17.03
C ASP A 304 -20.19 1.86 15.97
N LEU A 305 -21.44 1.40 16.10
CA LEU A 305 -22.53 1.58 15.14
C LEU A 305 -22.81 3.04 14.78
N LYS A 306 -22.69 3.95 15.75
CA LYS A 306 -22.93 5.39 15.55
C LYS A 306 -21.82 6.04 14.73
N THR A 307 -20.56 5.69 14.98
CA THR A 307 -19.40 6.21 14.24
C THR A 307 -19.43 5.71 12.80
N VAL A 308 -19.71 4.41 12.61
CA VAL A 308 -19.90 3.81 11.28
C VAL A 308 -21.06 4.46 10.52
N SER A 309 -22.21 4.65 11.16
CA SER A 309 -23.36 5.30 10.54
C SER A 309 -23.03 6.74 10.14
N ASN A 310 -22.31 7.49 10.97
CA ASN A 310 -21.89 8.86 10.66
C ASN A 310 -20.86 8.91 9.53
N MET A 311 -19.94 7.93 9.46
CA MET A 311 -18.99 7.79 8.35
C MET A 311 -19.72 7.51 7.04
N LEU A 312 -20.66 6.57 7.03
CA LEU A 312 -21.48 6.26 5.86
C LEU A 312 -22.34 7.46 5.43
N GLN A 313 -22.97 8.16 6.38
CA GLN A 313 -23.75 9.36 6.08
C GLN A 313 -22.88 10.50 5.54
N SER A 314 -21.71 10.76 6.13
CA SER A 314 -20.75 11.76 5.63
C SER A 314 -20.28 11.43 4.21
N THR A 315 -20.01 10.15 3.99
CA THR A 315 -19.55 9.59 2.72
C THR A 315 -20.60 9.67 1.61
N VAL A 316 -21.83 9.27 1.90
CA VAL A 316 -22.96 9.37 0.97
C VAL A 316 -23.33 10.84 0.72
N SER A 317 -23.28 11.69 1.74
CA SER A 317 -23.57 13.12 1.60
C SER A 317 -22.55 13.83 0.70
N THR A 318 -21.27 13.45 0.77
CA THR A 318 -20.24 14.00 -0.13
C THR A 318 -20.47 13.57 -1.58
N LEU A 319 -20.76 12.30 -1.86
CA LEU A 319 -21.19 11.82 -3.19
C LEU A 319 -22.45 12.53 -3.72
N ILE A 320 -23.43 12.80 -2.86
CA ILE A 320 -24.66 13.50 -3.27
C ILE A 320 -24.38 14.99 -3.49
N SER A 321 -23.48 15.59 -2.71
CA SER A 321 -23.10 17.01 -2.85
C SER A 321 -22.34 17.27 -4.15
N THR A 322 -21.44 16.37 -4.57
CA THR A 322 -20.79 16.44 -5.89
C THR A 322 -21.83 16.37 -7.00
N LYS A 323 -22.87 15.53 -6.87
CA LYS A 323 -24.00 15.46 -7.81
C LYS A 323 -24.89 16.73 -7.78
N LYS A 324 -25.21 17.31 -6.62
CA LYS A 324 -26.02 18.54 -6.52
C LYS A 324 -25.32 19.76 -7.10
N SER A 325 -24.01 19.90 -6.92
CA SER A 325 -23.22 20.98 -7.54
C SER A 325 -23.29 20.96 -9.08
N ASN A 326 -23.58 19.79 -9.66
CA ASN A 326 -23.68 19.59 -11.11
C ASN A 326 -25.05 19.97 -11.68
N TYR A 327 -26.13 19.94 -10.89
CA TYR A 327 -27.46 20.38 -11.33
C TYR A 327 -27.66 21.90 -11.16
N SER A 328 -26.96 22.53 -10.23
CA SER A 328 -27.03 23.99 -10.01
C SER A 328 -26.15 24.80 -10.97
N THR A 329 -25.53 24.18 -11.99
CA THR A 329 -24.74 24.87 -13.03
C THR A 329 -25.32 24.70 -14.43
N SER A 330 -26.56 24.21 -14.55
CA SER A 330 -27.32 24.11 -15.80
C SER A 330 -28.62 24.92 -15.75
N ILE A 331 -28.52 26.21 -15.42
CA ILE A 331 -29.51 27.24 -15.75
C ILE A 331 -28.77 28.49 -16.23
#